data_AF-A0A0S8KSP6-F1
#
_entry.id   AF-A0A0S8KSP6-F1
#
_cell.length_a   1.000
_cell.length_b   1.000
_cell.length_c   1.000
_cell.angle_alpha   90.00
_cell.angle_beta   90.00
_cell.angle_gamma   90.00
#
_symmetry.space_group_name_H-M   'P 1'
#
loop_
_entity.id
_entity.type
_entity.pdbx_description
1 polymer ?
#
loop_
_entity_poly.entity_id
_entity_poly.type
_entity_poly.pdbx_seq_one_letter_code
_entity_poly.pdbx_strand_id
1 'polypeptide(L)'
;MQTKLDKLLALISPEKTIVETYNRANEALNTFGVDTAQIEQWDRFRYCMAEFLRNLDCRILRLRGPVEVSPDYYWRRCAQVLLRVYGSNGEKAAFEMARTGNEGGLYGVLKAVAMRVADEYSENEISAKVVAFMDSLTVDEQLDACSEYVSKYGHLLPSEITEANAIRIRANFRKVLENHPRLLLRFQGVGR
;
A
#
# COMPACT_ATOMS: atom_id res chain seq x y z
N MET A 1 -29.19 2.93 -12.39
CA MET A 1 -28.24 3.90 -12.99
C MET A 1 -27.03 3.98 -12.06
N GLN A 2 -25.80 3.86 -12.56
CA GLN A 2 -24.61 3.87 -11.70
C GLN A 2 -24.29 5.30 -11.26
N THR A 3 -24.22 5.57 -9.94
CA THR A 3 -23.94 6.89 -9.40
C THR A 3 -22.45 7.26 -9.53
N LYS A 4 -22.09 8.53 -9.28
CA LYS A 4 -20.67 8.94 -9.21
C LYS A 4 -19.94 8.17 -8.10
N LEU A 5 -20.60 7.94 -6.97
CA LEU A 5 -20.08 7.14 -5.86
C LEU A 5 -19.83 5.69 -6.28
N ASP A 6 -20.80 5.04 -6.94
CA ASP A 6 -20.64 3.65 -7.39
C ASP A 6 -19.45 3.48 -8.35
N LYS A 7 -19.18 4.49 -9.19
CA LYS A 7 -18.00 4.50 -10.06
C LYS A 7 -16.70 4.58 -9.26
N LEU A 8 -16.63 5.45 -8.25
CA LEU A 8 -15.47 5.51 -7.36
C LEU A 8 -15.25 4.17 -6.65
N LEU A 9 -16.28 3.61 -6.02
CA LEU A 9 -16.17 2.36 -5.26
C LEU A 9 -15.69 1.20 -6.14
N ALA A 10 -16.16 1.14 -7.40
CA ALA A 10 -15.67 0.17 -8.38
C ALA A 10 -14.23 0.42 -8.86
N LEU A 11 -13.69 1.63 -8.71
CA LEU A 11 -12.30 1.98 -9.05
C LEU A 11 -11.34 1.74 -7.89
N ILE A 12 -11.80 1.87 -6.64
CA ILE A 12 -11.01 1.61 -5.43
C ILE A 12 -11.21 0.19 -4.88
N SER A 13 -12.04 -0.64 -5.53
CA SER A 13 -12.31 -2.03 -5.13
C SER A 13 -11.02 -2.79 -4.79
N PRO A 14 -11.00 -3.59 -3.70
CA PRO A 14 -9.79 -4.23 -3.22
C PRO A 14 -9.04 -5.05 -4.27
N GLU A 15 -9.77 -5.70 -5.17
CA GLU A 15 -9.23 -6.55 -6.22
C GLU A 15 -8.35 -5.77 -7.20
N LYS A 16 -8.70 -4.50 -7.47
CA LYS A 16 -8.01 -3.61 -8.41
C LYS A 16 -6.91 -2.77 -7.77
N THR A 17 -6.96 -2.56 -6.46
CA THR A 17 -6.02 -1.70 -5.75
C THR A 17 -5.07 -2.55 -4.91
N ILE A 18 -5.55 -3.08 -3.79
CA ILE A 18 -4.73 -3.79 -2.80
C ILE A 18 -4.22 -5.11 -3.39
N VAL A 19 -5.12 -6.00 -3.82
CA VAL A 19 -4.75 -7.34 -4.29
C VAL A 19 -3.83 -7.27 -5.50
N GLU A 20 -4.16 -6.43 -6.49
CA GLU A 20 -3.34 -6.28 -7.69
C GLU A 20 -1.95 -5.71 -7.38
N THR A 21 -1.86 -4.72 -6.48
CA THR A 21 -0.58 -4.14 -6.05
C THR A 21 0.29 -5.18 -5.34
N TYR A 22 -0.30 -5.96 -4.44
CA TYR A 22 0.38 -7.07 -3.76
C TYR A 22 0.85 -8.15 -4.73
N ASN A 23 0.03 -8.51 -5.72
CA ASN A 23 0.41 -9.48 -6.74
C ASN A 23 1.62 -9.00 -7.55
N ARG A 24 1.65 -7.73 -7.95
CA ARG A 24 2.81 -7.15 -8.65
C ARG A 24 4.05 -7.10 -7.77
N ALA A 25 3.90 -6.80 -6.48
CA ALA A 25 5.01 -6.83 -5.52
C ALA A 25 5.57 -8.25 -5.33
N ASN A 26 4.70 -9.25 -5.23
CA ASN A 26 5.09 -10.66 -5.17
C ASN A 26 5.78 -11.12 -6.46
N GLU A 27 5.29 -10.72 -7.63
CA GLU A 27 5.96 -10.99 -8.91
C GLU A 27 7.36 -10.36 -8.94
N ALA A 28 7.49 -9.11 -8.50
CA ALA A 28 8.78 -8.43 -8.40
C ALA A 28 9.74 -9.16 -7.46
N LEU A 29 9.26 -9.62 -6.30
CA LEU A 29 10.04 -10.41 -5.34
C LEU A 29 10.51 -11.74 -5.96
N ASN A 30 9.62 -12.46 -6.63
CA ASN A 30 9.92 -13.77 -7.19
C ASN A 30 10.83 -13.71 -8.44
N THR A 31 10.83 -12.59 -9.16
CA THR A 31 11.66 -12.38 -10.35
C THR A 31 12.97 -11.65 -10.05
N PHE A 32 13.15 -11.14 -8.83
CA PHE A 32 14.38 -10.48 -8.43
C PHE A 32 15.48 -11.53 -8.22
N GLY A 33 16.48 -11.51 -9.12
CA GLY A 33 17.66 -12.36 -9.00
C GLY A 33 18.57 -11.84 -7.90
N VAL A 34 18.91 -12.72 -6.96
CA VAL A 34 19.97 -12.48 -5.98
C VAL A 34 21.00 -13.59 -6.12
N ASP A 35 22.26 -13.21 -6.33
CA ASP A 35 23.34 -14.16 -6.59
C ASP A 35 23.73 -14.97 -5.34
N THR A 36 23.41 -14.47 -4.14
CA THR A 36 23.76 -15.10 -2.86
C THR A 36 22.61 -15.03 -1.85
N ALA A 37 22.46 -16.09 -1.06
CA ALA A 37 21.45 -16.14 0.01
C ALA A 37 21.80 -15.26 1.22
N GLN A 38 23.09 -14.93 1.39
CA GLN A 38 23.62 -14.08 2.45
C GLN A 38 24.45 -12.95 1.85
N ILE A 39 24.42 -11.78 2.49
CA ILE A 39 25.25 -10.63 2.13
C ILE A 39 26.02 -10.17 3.37
N GLU A 40 27.34 -10.36 3.34
CA GLU A 40 28.22 -10.01 4.47
C GLU A 40 28.74 -8.58 4.43
N GLN A 41 28.71 -7.94 3.26
CA GLN A 41 29.25 -6.60 3.06
C GLN A 41 28.12 -5.57 3.03
N TRP A 42 28.25 -4.54 3.85
CA TRP A 42 27.27 -3.46 3.96
C TRP A 42 26.97 -2.79 2.61
N ASP A 43 27.99 -2.47 1.82
CA ASP A 43 27.81 -1.78 0.54
C ASP A 43 27.11 -2.67 -0.50
N ARG A 44 27.36 -3.99 -0.48
CA ARG A 44 26.61 -4.95 -1.29
C ARG A 44 25.15 -5.03 -0.87
N PHE A 45 24.88 -4.98 0.44
CA PHE A 45 23.51 -4.99 0.96
C PHE A 45 22.77 -3.74 0.51
N ARG A 46 23.38 -2.56 0.68
CA ARG A 46 22.82 -1.28 0.19
C ARG A 46 22.47 -1.32 -1.28
N TYR A 47 23.40 -1.80 -2.11
CA TYR A 47 23.20 -1.91 -3.54
C TYR A 47 22.06 -2.88 -3.88
N CYS A 48 22.06 -4.07 -3.27
CA CYS A 48 20.99 -5.06 -3.45
C CYS A 48 19.61 -4.48 -3.09
N MET A 49 19.50 -3.79 -1.96
CA MET A 49 18.25 -3.18 -1.51
C MET A 49 17.79 -2.03 -2.43
N ALA A 50 18.72 -1.22 -2.94
CA ALA A 50 18.42 -0.16 -3.88
C ALA A 50 17.91 -0.71 -5.22
N GLU A 51 18.60 -1.72 -5.76
CA GLU A 51 18.21 -2.41 -6.99
C GLU A 51 16.86 -3.12 -6.84
N PHE A 52 16.63 -3.74 -5.69
CA PHE A 52 15.37 -4.37 -5.38
C PHE A 52 14.20 -3.38 -5.36
N LEU A 53 14.38 -2.24 -4.69
CA LEU A 53 13.34 -1.21 -4.64
C LEU A 53 13.06 -0.62 -6.02
N ARG A 54 14.10 -0.45 -6.85
CA ARG A 54 13.94 -0.05 -8.24
C ARG A 54 13.13 -1.06 -9.05
N ASN A 55 13.41 -2.35 -8.90
CA ASN A 55 12.63 -3.42 -9.52
C ASN A 55 11.16 -3.41 -9.05
N LEU A 56 10.93 -3.25 -7.74
CA LEU A 56 9.59 -3.14 -7.17
C LEU A 56 8.81 -1.98 -7.80
N ASP A 57 9.40 -0.78 -7.86
CA ASP A 57 8.76 0.38 -8.47
C ASP A 57 8.39 0.12 -9.93
N CYS A 58 9.32 -0.43 -10.72
CA CYS A 58 9.08 -0.72 -12.13
C CYS A 58 7.88 -1.66 -12.32
N ARG A 59 7.78 -2.70 -11.48
CA ARG A 59 6.72 -3.71 -11.54
C ARG A 59 5.38 -3.20 -11.02
N ILE A 60 5.37 -2.56 -9.86
CA ILE A 60 4.14 -2.07 -9.23
C ILE A 60 3.53 -0.95 -10.08
N LEU A 61 4.35 0.02 -10.50
CA LEU A 61 3.91 1.18 -11.29
C LEU A 61 3.80 0.91 -12.79
N ARG A 62 4.19 -0.30 -13.25
CA ARG A 62 4.20 -0.69 -14.67
C ARG A 62 4.95 0.32 -15.55
N LEU A 63 6.13 0.72 -15.09
CA LEU A 63 6.97 1.68 -15.82
C LEU A 63 7.45 1.01 -17.12
N ARG A 64 7.35 1.75 -18.24
CA ARG A 64 7.72 1.24 -19.58
C ARG A 64 9.23 1.07 -19.78
N GLY A 65 10.04 1.53 -18.83
CA GLY A 65 11.48 1.44 -18.84
C GLY A 65 12.06 1.84 -17.48
N PRO A 66 13.34 1.53 -17.22
CA PRO A 66 14.01 1.94 -16.00
C PRO A 66 14.07 3.46 -15.94
N VAL A 67 13.68 4.03 -14.80
CA VAL A 67 13.90 5.45 -14.54
C VAL A 67 15.37 5.60 -14.15
N GLU A 68 16.10 6.44 -14.86
CA GLU A 68 17.49 6.76 -14.53
C GLU A 68 17.53 7.61 -13.25
N VAL A 69 17.54 6.92 -12.11
CA VAL A 69 17.76 7.52 -10.80
C VAL A 69 18.94 6.83 -10.14
N SER A 70 19.74 7.59 -9.41
CA SER A 70 20.95 7.05 -8.77
C SER A 70 20.59 5.96 -7.74
N PRO A 71 21.46 4.95 -7.57
CA PRO A 71 21.29 3.94 -6.51
C PRO A 71 21.15 4.55 -5.11
N ASP A 72 21.78 5.70 -4.85
CA ASP A 72 21.69 6.40 -3.57
C ASP A 72 20.27 6.92 -3.27
N TYR A 73 19.52 7.34 -4.30
CA TYR A 73 18.12 7.71 -4.12
C TYR A 73 17.29 6.52 -3.65
N TYR A 74 17.44 5.38 -4.34
CA TYR A 74 16.73 4.15 -3.99
C TYR A 74 17.15 3.62 -2.63
N TRP A 75 18.43 3.71 -2.28
CA TRP A 75 18.89 3.37 -0.94
C TRP A 75 18.22 4.24 0.13
N ARG A 76 18.22 5.58 -0.03
CA ARG A 76 17.56 6.48 0.94
C ARG A 76 16.08 6.17 1.11
N ARG A 77 15.38 5.83 0.02
CA ARG A 77 13.98 5.43 0.10
C ARG A 77 13.83 4.06 0.79
N CYS A 78 14.68 3.10 0.47
CA CYS A 78 14.68 1.79 1.11
C CYS A 78 14.94 1.89 2.62
N ALA A 79 15.89 2.72 3.03
CA ALA A 79 16.18 3.04 4.43
C ALA A 79 14.92 3.51 5.20
N GLN A 80 14.11 4.38 4.59
CA GLN A 80 12.85 4.82 5.18
C GLN A 80 11.83 3.68 5.32
N VAL A 81 11.77 2.77 4.33
CA VAL A 81 10.94 1.58 4.41
C VAL A 81 11.43 0.66 5.53
N LEU A 82 12.74 0.39 5.60
CA LEU A 82 13.34 -0.45 6.64
C LEU A 82 13.11 0.14 8.05
N LEU A 83 13.16 1.46 8.19
CA LEU A 83 12.83 2.12 9.45
C LEU A 83 11.37 1.89 9.86
N ARG A 84 10.43 1.86 8.91
CA ARG A 84 9.01 1.56 9.18
C ARG A 84 8.77 0.09 9.49
N VAL A 85 9.54 -0.81 8.89
CA VAL A 85 9.40 -2.27 9.09
C VAL A 85 10.05 -2.72 10.41
N TYR A 86 11.25 -2.22 10.71
CA TYR A 86 12.11 -2.74 11.78
C TYR A 86 12.43 -1.70 12.88
N GLY A 87 11.90 -0.48 12.78
CA GLY A 87 12.08 0.57 13.78
C GLY A 87 13.35 1.41 13.59
N SER A 88 13.76 2.12 14.64
CA SER A 88 14.78 3.17 14.61
C SER A 88 16.17 2.73 14.13
N ASN A 89 16.50 1.44 14.20
CA ASN A 89 17.74 0.84 13.68
C ASN A 89 17.48 -0.10 12.50
N GLY A 90 16.41 0.14 11.74
CA GLY A 90 15.90 -0.85 10.80
C GLY A 90 16.88 -1.30 9.72
N GLU A 91 17.75 -0.40 9.24
CA GLU A 91 18.79 -0.78 8.28
C GLU A 91 19.80 -1.78 8.85
N LYS A 92 20.23 -1.57 10.11
CA LYS A 92 21.19 -2.44 10.81
C LYS A 92 20.55 -3.80 11.11
N ALA A 93 19.30 -3.80 11.59
CA ALA A 93 18.56 -5.02 11.87
C ALA A 93 18.39 -5.86 10.59
N ALA A 94 17.95 -5.23 9.50
CA ALA A 94 17.79 -5.90 8.21
C ALA A 94 19.12 -6.43 7.66
N PHE A 95 20.21 -5.67 7.79
CA PHE A 95 21.53 -6.16 7.38
C PHE A 95 21.99 -7.34 8.21
N GLU A 96 21.81 -7.32 9.53
CA GLU A 96 22.14 -8.45 10.39
C GLU A 96 21.32 -9.70 10.06
N MET A 97 20.03 -9.55 9.75
CA MET A 97 19.21 -10.66 9.23
C MET A 97 19.76 -11.18 7.90
N ALA A 98 20.05 -10.29 6.95
CA ALA A 98 20.60 -10.66 5.64
C ALA A 98 21.98 -11.33 5.72
N ARG A 99 22.81 -10.91 6.67
CA ARG A 99 24.16 -11.43 6.91
C ARG A 99 24.13 -12.79 7.59
N THR A 100 23.28 -12.95 8.62
CA THR A 100 23.24 -14.18 9.43
C THR A 100 22.31 -15.25 8.87
N GLY A 101 21.33 -14.87 8.04
CA GLY A 101 20.28 -15.76 7.56
C GLY A 101 19.15 -15.98 8.56
N ASN A 102 19.19 -15.33 9.74
CA ASN A 102 18.14 -15.46 10.76
C ASN A 102 16.84 -14.80 10.30
N GLU A 103 15.71 -15.25 10.85
CA GLU A 103 14.37 -14.67 10.59
C GLU A 103 14.01 -14.60 9.09
N GLY A 104 14.42 -15.62 8.32
CA GLY A 104 14.20 -15.70 6.88
C GLY A 104 15.28 -15.01 6.04
N GLY A 105 16.31 -14.45 6.68
CA GLY A 105 17.50 -13.93 6.02
C GLY A 105 17.21 -12.78 5.05
N LEU A 106 18.03 -12.69 3.99
CA LEU A 106 17.86 -11.66 2.97
C LEU A 106 16.49 -11.75 2.29
N TYR A 107 15.99 -12.94 1.99
CA TYR A 107 14.67 -13.11 1.41
C TYR A 107 13.56 -12.58 2.34
N GLY A 108 13.66 -12.84 3.64
CA GLY A 108 12.74 -12.31 4.65
C GLY A 108 12.71 -10.77 4.64
N VAL A 109 13.88 -10.14 4.55
CA VAL A 109 14.03 -8.68 4.43
C VAL A 109 13.39 -8.15 3.15
N LEU A 110 13.73 -8.74 1.99
CA LEU A 110 13.17 -8.34 0.70
C LEU A 110 11.64 -8.48 0.69
N LYS A 111 11.11 -9.58 1.23
CA LYS A 111 9.68 -9.81 1.35
C LYS A 111 9.01 -8.75 2.23
N ALA A 112 9.57 -8.45 3.40
CA ALA A 112 9.00 -7.44 4.29
C ALA A 112 8.98 -6.05 3.65
N VAL A 113 10.05 -5.67 2.95
CA VAL A 113 10.12 -4.43 2.17
C VAL A 113 9.08 -4.43 1.05
N ALA A 114 8.96 -5.50 0.28
CA ALA A 114 7.98 -5.60 -0.81
C ALA A 114 6.55 -5.40 -0.32
N MET A 115 6.17 -6.07 0.78
CA MET A 115 4.82 -5.96 1.32
C MET A 115 4.55 -4.55 1.86
N ARG A 116 5.53 -3.93 2.54
CA ARG A 116 5.39 -2.57 3.03
C ARG A 116 5.25 -1.54 1.90
N VAL A 117 6.02 -1.71 0.82
CA VAL A 117 5.93 -0.85 -0.36
C VAL A 117 4.60 -1.06 -1.09
N ALA A 118 4.11 -2.30 -1.17
CA ALA A 118 2.80 -2.61 -1.74
C ALA A 118 1.67 -1.93 -0.95
N ASP A 119 1.73 -1.94 0.38
CA ASP A 119 0.79 -1.19 1.22
C ASP A 119 0.80 0.29 0.86
N GLU A 120 1.97 0.91 0.84
CA GLU A 120 2.11 2.34 0.56
C GLU A 120 1.59 2.72 -0.83
N TYR A 121 1.88 1.92 -1.86
CA TYR A 121 1.35 2.18 -3.21
C TYR A 121 -0.17 2.00 -3.29
N SER A 122 -0.71 0.96 -2.66
CA SER A 122 -2.16 0.74 -2.65
C SER A 122 -2.90 1.87 -1.92
N GLU A 123 -2.35 2.37 -0.81
CA GLU A 123 -2.87 3.53 -0.08
C GLU A 123 -2.84 4.79 -0.93
N ASN A 124 -1.71 5.06 -1.58
CA ASN A 124 -1.54 6.23 -2.43
C ASN A 124 -2.51 6.21 -3.61
N GLU A 125 -2.69 5.05 -4.25
CA GLU A 125 -3.63 4.91 -5.38
C GLU A 125 -5.08 5.14 -4.93
N ILE A 126 -5.49 4.54 -3.80
CA ILE A 126 -6.83 4.75 -3.24
C ILE A 126 -7.02 6.22 -2.88
N SER A 127 -6.08 6.83 -2.14
CA SER A 127 -6.20 8.22 -1.72
C SER A 127 -6.27 9.17 -2.92
N ALA A 128 -5.44 8.97 -3.95
CA ALA A 128 -5.47 9.78 -5.16
C ALA A 128 -6.83 9.71 -5.88
N LYS A 129 -7.42 8.51 -5.99
CA LYS A 129 -8.76 8.32 -6.60
C LYS A 129 -9.86 8.96 -5.77
N VAL A 130 -9.79 8.85 -4.45
CA VAL A 130 -10.76 9.48 -3.53
C VAL A 130 -10.64 11.01 -3.60
N VAL A 131 -9.42 11.56 -3.59
CA VAL A 131 -9.19 13.00 -3.74
C VAL A 131 -9.75 13.51 -5.07
N ALA A 132 -9.42 12.85 -6.18
CA ALA A 132 -9.95 13.23 -7.49
C ALA A 132 -11.48 13.20 -7.55
N PHE A 133 -12.11 12.22 -6.88
CA PHE A 133 -13.56 12.19 -6.73
C PHE A 133 -14.08 13.38 -5.92
N MET A 134 -13.54 13.62 -4.72
CA MET A 134 -13.98 14.70 -3.84
C MET A 134 -13.84 16.08 -4.51
N ASP A 135 -12.72 16.31 -5.19
CA ASP A 135 -12.43 17.57 -5.90
C ASP A 135 -13.35 17.79 -7.11
N SER A 136 -13.97 16.72 -7.64
CA SER A 136 -14.93 16.79 -8.74
C SER A 136 -16.36 17.11 -8.31
N LEU A 137 -16.63 17.15 -7.00
CA LEU A 137 -17.96 17.34 -6.43
C LEU A 137 -18.10 18.72 -5.75
N THR A 138 -19.29 19.32 -5.88
CA THR A 138 -19.68 20.43 -5.01
C THR A 138 -19.90 19.96 -3.57
N VAL A 139 -19.98 20.89 -2.62
CA VAL A 139 -20.26 20.57 -1.20
C VAL A 139 -21.58 19.80 -1.06
N ASP A 140 -22.63 20.21 -1.77
CA ASP A 140 -23.93 19.52 -1.74
C ASP A 140 -23.83 18.12 -2.33
N GLU A 141 -23.13 17.96 -3.46
CA GLU A 141 -22.90 16.64 -4.05
C GLU A 141 -22.08 15.71 -3.14
N GLN A 142 -21.13 16.24 -2.36
CA GLN A 142 -20.39 15.48 -1.37
C GLN A 142 -21.31 15.00 -0.22
N LEU A 143 -22.25 15.85 0.23
CA LEU A 143 -23.24 15.48 1.26
C LEU A 143 -24.22 14.42 0.75
N ASP A 144 -24.64 14.52 -0.51
CA ASP A 144 -25.49 13.52 -1.17
C ASP A 144 -24.75 12.18 -1.32
N ALA A 145 -23.50 12.21 -1.80
CA ALA A 145 -22.66 11.01 -1.90
C ALA A 145 -22.41 10.36 -0.53
N CYS A 146 -22.23 11.16 0.52
CA CYS A 146 -22.11 10.64 1.89
C CYS A 146 -23.39 9.95 2.35
N SER A 147 -24.56 10.55 2.08
CA SER A 147 -25.86 9.99 2.46
C SER A 147 -26.12 8.68 1.69
N GLU A 148 -25.79 8.66 0.40
CA GLU A 148 -25.84 7.45 -0.43
C GLU A 148 -24.93 6.34 0.12
N TYR A 149 -23.68 6.67 0.48
CA TYR A 149 -22.73 5.73 1.05
C TYR A 149 -23.24 5.12 2.35
N VAL A 150 -23.73 5.94 3.28
CA VAL A 150 -24.27 5.47 4.56
C VAL A 150 -25.49 4.58 4.34
N SER A 151 -26.38 4.94 3.40
CA SER A 151 -27.53 4.11 3.07
C SER A 151 -27.14 2.73 2.54
N LYS A 152 -26.10 2.64 1.69
CA LYS A 152 -25.65 1.39 1.07
C LYS A 152 -24.75 0.54 1.98
N TYR A 153 -23.81 1.19 2.68
CA TYR A 153 -22.68 0.53 3.36
C TYR A 153 -22.58 0.89 4.84
N GLY A 154 -23.53 1.63 5.40
CA GLY A 154 -23.52 2.02 6.81
C GLY A 154 -23.46 0.82 7.78
N HIS A 155 -24.03 -0.32 7.38
CA HIS A 155 -23.98 -1.57 8.13
C HIS A 155 -22.57 -2.20 8.22
N LEU A 156 -21.63 -1.77 7.38
CA LEU A 156 -20.23 -2.22 7.42
C LEU A 156 -19.35 -1.34 8.32
N LEU A 157 -19.86 -0.20 8.78
CA LEU A 157 -19.11 0.73 9.61
C LEU A 157 -19.14 0.27 11.08
N PRO A 158 -18.03 0.40 11.82
CA PRO A 158 -18.00 0.11 13.25
C PRO A 158 -19.05 0.91 14.03
N SER A 159 -19.63 0.29 15.06
CA SER A 159 -20.70 0.91 15.86
C SER A 159 -20.26 2.22 16.53
N GLU A 160 -18.96 2.36 16.83
CA GLU A 160 -18.38 3.58 17.38
C GLU A 160 -18.49 4.79 16.44
N ILE A 161 -18.73 4.54 15.14
CA ILE A 161 -18.93 5.56 14.10
C ILE A 161 -20.42 5.78 13.81
N THR A 162 -21.28 4.78 14.04
CA THR A 162 -22.71 4.82 13.68
C THR A 162 -23.64 5.25 14.81
N GLU A 163 -23.31 5.00 16.09
CA GLU A 163 -24.18 5.32 17.24
C GLU A 163 -24.19 6.82 17.62
N ALA A 164 -23.16 7.56 17.23
CA ALA A 164 -23.10 9.00 17.38
C ALA A 164 -22.58 9.67 16.09
N ASN A 165 -23.53 10.25 15.35
CA ASN A 165 -23.39 11.24 14.29
C ASN A 165 -23.04 10.77 12.87
N ALA A 166 -24.08 10.73 12.02
CA ALA A 166 -23.96 11.00 10.58
C ALA A 166 -23.10 12.25 10.29
N ILE A 167 -23.07 13.22 11.21
CA ILE A 167 -22.19 14.41 11.17
C ILE A 167 -20.70 14.04 11.24
N ARG A 168 -20.29 13.02 12.04
CA ARG A 168 -18.89 12.57 12.13
C ARG A 168 -18.46 11.81 10.87
N ILE A 169 -19.36 11.03 10.28
CA ILE A 169 -19.12 10.38 8.99
C ILE A 169 -18.97 11.45 7.91
N ARG A 170 -19.86 12.45 7.86
CA ARG A 170 -19.76 13.59 6.93
C ARG A 170 -18.44 14.34 7.08
N ALA A 171 -18.04 14.66 8.31
CA ALA A 171 -16.78 15.36 8.59
C ALA A 171 -15.53 14.55 8.20
N ASN A 172 -15.64 13.21 8.16
CA ASN A 172 -14.54 12.31 7.83
C ASN A 172 -14.77 11.51 6.55
N PHE A 173 -15.67 11.95 5.67
CA PHE A 173 -16.18 11.12 4.58
C PHE A 173 -15.05 10.65 3.65
N ARG A 174 -14.08 11.52 3.37
CA ARG A 174 -12.84 11.16 2.67
C ARG A 174 -12.13 9.96 3.30
N LYS A 175 -11.88 9.99 4.61
CA LYS A 175 -11.20 8.89 5.32
C LYS A 175 -12.03 7.61 5.31
N VAL A 176 -13.36 7.72 5.33
CA VAL A 176 -14.26 6.56 5.22
C VAL A 176 -14.10 5.91 3.84
N LEU A 177 -14.09 6.70 2.77
CA LEU A 177 -13.87 6.21 1.41
C LEU A 177 -12.47 5.60 1.24
N GLU A 178 -11.42 6.22 1.80
CA GLU A 178 -10.05 5.70 1.76
C GLU A 178 -9.92 4.33 2.47
N ASN A 179 -10.70 4.11 3.54
CA ASN A 179 -10.70 2.84 4.29
C ASN A 179 -11.67 1.79 3.73
N HIS A 180 -12.60 2.17 2.86
CA HIS A 180 -13.62 1.27 2.32
C HIS A 180 -13.06 -0.05 1.75
N PRO A 181 -11.98 -0.05 0.93
CA PRO A 181 -11.44 -1.29 0.38
C PRO A 181 -10.93 -2.25 1.47
N ARG A 182 -10.34 -1.71 2.53
CA ARG A 182 -9.86 -2.53 3.66
C ARG A 182 -10.98 -3.11 4.49
N LEU A 183 -12.08 -2.37 4.65
CA LEU A 183 -13.28 -2.90 5.29
C LEU A 183 -13.81 -4.11 4.51
N LEU A 184 -13.94 -3.98 3.18
CA LEU A 184 -14.40 -5.09 2.34
C LEU A 184 -13.50 -6.33 2.44
N LEU A 185 -12.17 -6.17 2.43
CA LEU A 185 -11.24 -7.30 2.60
C LEU A 185 -11.41 -8.02 3.94
N ARG A 186 -11.62 -7.27 5.03
CA ARG A 186 -11.86 -7.88 6.35
C ARG A 186 -13.11 -8.75 6.33
N PHE A 187 -14.20 -8.30 5.71
CA PHE A 187 -15.43 -9.10 5.60
C PHE A 187 -15.27 -10.32 4.68
N GLN A 188 -14.54 -10.19 3.58
CA GLN A 188 -14.23 -11.32 2.69
C GLN A 188 -13.30 -12.36 3.36
N GLY A 189 -12.47 -11.95 4.33
CA GLY A 189 -11.55 -12.82 5.07
C GLY A 189 -12.15 -13.52 6.29
N VAL A 190 -13.23 -13.00 6.89
CA VAL A 190 -13.87 -13.57 8.10
C VAL A 190 -14.68 -14.85 7.82
N GLY A 191 -14.83 -15.24 6.55
CA GLY A 191 -15.53 -16.46 6.12
C GLY A 191 -14.66 -17.57 5.54
N ARG A 192 -13.32 -17.51 5.72
CA ARG A 192 -12.37 -18.54 5.27
C ARG A 192 -11.65 -19.20 6.44
#